data_AF-A0A2R4T493-F1
#
_entry.id   AF-A0A2R4T493-F1
#
_cell.length_a   1.000
_cell.length_b   1.000
_cell.length_c   1.000
_cell.angle_alpha   90.00
_cell.angle_beta   90.00
_cell.angle_gamma   90.00
#
_symmetry.space_group_name_H-M   'P 1'
#
loop_
_entity.id
_entity.type
_entity.pdbx_description
1 polymer ?
#
loop_
_entity_poly.entity_id
_entity_poly.type
_entity_poly.pdbx_seq_one_letter_code
_entity_poly.pdbx_strand_id
1 'polypeptide(L)'
;MGTLSNGRGTVSFENSHAPGLNWRKAGRTDLDPILKDCVILAAAPDAEGHPHDSIPDGTRMVALSDDKDPTSPVLYFSRAEIRKFFEGVRDGEFDDLMATDAEMEQAAAAV
;
A
#
# COMPACT_ATOMS: atom_id res chain seq x y z
N MET A 1 -18.57 -1.67 -0.51
CA MET A 1 -17.71 -2.32 -1.50
C MET A 1 -16.51 -1.41 -1.69
N GLY A 2 -15.32 -1.94 -1.44
CA GLY A 2 -14.02 -1.29 -1.61
C GLY A 2 -13.64 -1.13 -3.08
N THR A 3 -12.56 -0.39 -3.29
CA THR A 3 -12.06 -0.07 -4.62
C THR A 3 -10.54 -0.09 -4.64
N LEU A 4 -9.96 -0.18 -5.84
CA LEU A 4 -8.53 0.03 -6.08
C LEU A 4 -8.34 1.01 -7.23
N SER A 5 -7.56 2.07 -6.98
CA SER A 5 -7.28 3.11 -7.97
C SER A 5 -5.78 3.39 -8.13
N ASN A 6 -5.35 3.75 -9.34
CA ASN A 6 -4.02 4.29 -9.63
C ASN A 6 -4.06 5.77 -10.04
N GLY A 7 -5.19 6.45 -9.83
CA GLY A 7 -5.41 7.83 -10.26
C GLY A 7 -5.72 8.01 -11.75
N ARG A 8 -5.54 6.99 -12.60
CA ARG A 8 -6.02 6.95 -14.00
C ARG A 8 -7.32 6.16 -14.16
N GLY A 9 -7.50 5.13 -13.36
CA GLY A 9 -8.71 4.30 -13.33
C GLY A 9 -9.04 3.84 -11.92
N THR A 10 -10.18 3.17 -11.81
CA THR A 10 -10.65 2.54 -10.57
C THR A 10 -11.36 1.24 -10.91
N VAL A 11 -11.05 0.18 -10.17
CA VAL A 11 -11.71 -1.13 -10.27
C VAL A 11 -12.32 -1.53 -8.92
N SER A 12 -13.31 -2.42 -8.95
CA SER A 12 -13.80 -3.07 -7.74
C SER A 12 -12.69 -3.94 -7.15
N PHE A 13 -12.43 -3.79 -5.86
CA PHE A 13 -11.41 -4.56 -5.15
C PHE A 13 -11.78 -4.67 -3.68
N GLU A 14 -11.60 -5.85 -3.11
CA GLU A 14 -11.86 -6.13 -1.70
C GLU A 14 -10.67 -6.87 -1.10
N ASN A 15 -10.26 -6.44 0.10
CA ASN A 15 -9.30 -7.17 0.92
C ASN A 15 -10.06 -7.74 2.12
N SER A 16 -10.02 -9.06 2.29
CA SER A 16 -10.77 -9.76 3.33
C SER A 16 -10.37 -9.37 4.76
N HIS A 17 -9.13 -8.90 4.96
CA HIS A 17 -8.61 -8.43 6.25
C HIS A 17 -8.88 -6.95 6.53
N ALA A 18 -9.36 -6.20 5.53
CA ALA A 18 -9.77 -4.80 5.67
C ALA A 18 -10.88 -4.46 4.67
N PRO A 19 -12.10 -5.00 4.91
CA PRO A 19 -13.19 -4.92 3.95
C PRO A 19 -13.69 -3.49 3.77
N GLY A 20 -14.08 -3.16 2.53
CA GLY A 20 -14.72 -1.88 2.19
C GLY A 20 -13.78 -0.68 2.08
N LEU A 21 -12.47 -0.86 2.20
CA LEU A 21 -11.51 0.24 2.04
C LEU A 21 -11.34 0.67 0.57
N ASN A 22 -11.03 1.96 0.38
CA ASN A 22 -10.66 2.52 -0.92
C ASN A 22 -9.14 2.57 -1.05
N TRP A 23 -8.60 1.58 -1.73
CA TRP A 23 -7.17 1.36 -1.93
C TRP A 23 -6.61 2.16 -3.09
N ARG A 24 -5.33 2.48 -2.98
CA ARG A 24 -4.57 3.23 -3.97
C ARG A 24 -3.23 2.58 -4.19
N LYS A 25 -2.87 2.37 -5.46
CA LYS A 25 -1.49 2.09 -5.86
C LYS A 25 -0.84 3.33 -6.44
N ALA A 26 0.48 3.27 -6.64
CA ALA A 26 1.22 4.33 -7.31
C ALA A 26 0.67 4.55 -8.72
N GLY A 27 0.69 5.81 -9.18
CA GLY A 27 0.16 6.13 -10.50
C GLY A 27 0.91 5.39 -11.61
N ARG A 28 2.22 5.18 -11.50
CA ARG A 28 3.02 4.48 -12.52
C ARG A 28 2.67 3.00 -12.72
N THR A 29 1.79 2.45 -11.89
CA THR A 29 1.39 1.04 -11.92
C THR A 29 0.04 0.86 -12.58
N ASP A 30 -0.13 -0.24 -13.31
CA ASP A 30 -1.40 -0.60 -13.93
C ASP A 30 -2.38 -1.31 -12.98
N LEU A 31 -3.66 -1.26 -13.34
CA LEU A 31 -4.74 -1.96 -12.63
C LEU A 31 -5.05 -3.33 -13.24
N ASP A 32 -4.43 -3.66 -14.37
CA ASP A 32 -4.59 -4.94 -15.06
C ASP A 32 -3.80 -6.03 -14.31
N PRO A 33 -4.36 -7.23 -14.09
CA PRO A 33 -3.73 -8.33 -13.35
C PRO A 33 -2.35 -8.81 -13.86
N ILE A 34 -1.87 -8.32 -15.00
CA ILE A 34 -0.66 -8.85 -15.65
C ILE A 34 0.63 -8.18 -15.16
N LEU A 35 0.61 -6.93 -14.66
CA LEU A 35 1.82 -6.26 -14.15
C LEU A 35 1.77 -5.97 -12.65
N LYS A 36 2.73 -6.57 -11.95
CA LYS A 36 2.84 -6.76 -10.50
C LYS A 36 3.53 -5.57 -9.80
N ASP A 37 2.95 -4.37 -9.80
CA ASP A 37 3.32 -3.41 -8.75
C ASP A 37 2.28 -3.38 -7.63
N CYS A 38 2.76 -3.81 -6.48
CA CYS A 38 2.02 -4.65 -5.54
C CYS A 38 1.90 -4.05 -4.17
N VAL A 39 1.98 -2.72 -4.11
CA VAL A 39 1.88 -1.99 -2.87
C VAL A 39 0.67 -1.09 -2.99
N ILE A 40 -0.32 -1.36 -2.16
CA ILE A 40 -1.54 -0.59 -2.08
C ILE A 40 -1.64 0.06 -0.70
N LEU A 41 -2.15 1.28 -0.66
CA LEU A 41 -2.42 2.02 0.56
C LEU A 41 -3.88 2.48 0.60
N ALA A 42 -4.48 2.48 1.77
CA ALA A 42 -5.81 3.04 2.00
C ALA A 42 -5.84 3.88 3.27
N ALA A 43 -6.74 4.87 3.31
CA ALA A 43 -7.16 5.40 4.60
C ALA A 43 -7.89 4.29 5.35
N ALA A 44 -7.44 3.98 6.56
CA ALA A 44 -8.06 3.00 7.45
C ALA A 44 -8.96 3.71 8.48
N PRO A 45 -9.85 2.98 9.17
CA PRO A 45 -10.51 3.46 10.37
C PRO A 45 -9.49 4.00 11.38
N ASP A 46 -9.91 4.95 12.20
CA ASP A 46 -9.08 5.44 13.28
C ASP A 46 -8.81 4.30 14.28
N ALA A 47 -7.67 4.37 14.98
CA ALA A 47 -7.27 3.36 15.94
C ALA A 47 -8.30 3.24 17.06
N GLU A 48 -8.57 2.00 17.49
CA GLU A 48 -9.42 1.66 18.61
C GLU A 48 -8.81 0.46 19.35
N GLY A 49 -8.52 0.60 20.64
CA GLY A 49 -7.93 -0.45 21.46
C GLY A 49 -6.54 -0.90 20.98
N HIS A 50 -5.75 0.02 20.41
CA HIS A 50 -4.45 -0.33 19.84
C HIS A 50 -3.50 -0.87 20.93
N PRO A 51 -2.77 -1.98 20.69
CA PRO A 51 -1.96 -2.65 21.72
C PRO A 51 -0.72 -1.86 22.18
N HIS A 52 -0.35 -0.81 21.44
CA HIS A 52 0.80 0.03 21.76
C HIS A 52 0.35 1.39 22.29
N ASP A 53 0.74 1.73 23.52
CA ASP A 53 0.28 2.90 24.28
C ASP A 53 0.55 4.26 23.59
N SER A 54 1.50 4.32 22.66
CA SER A 54 1.80 5.55 21.91
C SER A 54 0.82 5.83 20.76
N ILE A 55 -0.15 4.96 20.52
CA ILE A 55 -1.22 5.13 19.52
C ILE A 55 -2.55 5.22 20.25
N PRO A 56 -2.96 6.41 20.70
CA PRO A 56 -4.25 6.60 21.35
C PRO A 56 -5.41 6.27 20.42
N ASP A 57 -6.56 5.93 21.00
CA ASP A 57 -7.82 5.82 20.28
C ASP A 57 -8.14 7.13 19.52
N GLY A 58 -8.71 6.99 18.32
CA GLY A 58 -8.95 8.11 17.42
C GLY A 58 -7.71 8.54 16.61
N THR A 59 -6.57 7.86 16.75
CA THR A 59 -5.41 8.11 15.88
C THR A 59 -5.74 7.70 14.44
N ARG A 60 -5.59 8.63 13.49
CA ARG A 60 -5.80 8.35 12.07
C ARG A 60 -4.79 7.35 11.55
N MET A 61 -5.28 6.29 10.90
CA MET A 61 -4.48 5.19 10.39
C MET A 61 -4.42 5.15 8.85
N VAL A 62 -3.44 4.42 8.35
CA VAL A 62 -3.24 4.05 6.95
C VAL A 62 -3.02 2.56 6.90
N ALA A 63 -3.80 1.86 6.08
CA ALA A 63 -3.59 0.46 5.76
C ALA A 63 -2.60 0.34 4.60
N LEU A 64 -1.70 -0.64 4.66
CA LEU A 64 -0.79 -1.05 3.60
C LEU A 64 -0.90 -2.56 3.39
N SER A 65 -0.98 -2.99 2.13
CA SER A 65 -1.14 -4.39 1.73
C SER A 65 -0.56 -4.65 0.33
N ASP A 66 -0.63 -5.91 -0.11
CA ASP A 66 -0.35 -6.35 -1.48
C ASP A 66 -1.64 -6.79 -2.19
N ASP A 67 -1.83 -6.38 -3.45
CA ASP A 67 -3.00 -6.74 -4.26
C ASP A 67 -2.87 -8.06 -5.05
N LYS A 68 -1.67 -8.69 -5.10
CA LYS A 68 -1.46 -10.02 -5.72
C LYS A 68 -2.11 -11.16 -4.97
N ASP A 69 -2.19 -11.03 -3.64
CA ASP A 69 -2.69 -12.05 -2.75
C ASP A 69 -3.94 -11.52 -2.04
N PRO A 70 -5.14 -12.06 -2.35
CA PRO A 70 -6.39 -11.72 -1.67
C PRO A 70 -6.37 -11.97 -0.14
N THR A 71 -5.39 -12.75 0.33
CA THR A 71 -5.15 -13.08 1.75
C THR A 71 -3.94 -12.35 2.32
N SER A 72 -3.38 -11.38 1.61
CA SER A 72 -2.23 -10.61 2.09
C SER A 72 -2.55 -9.95 3.45
N PRO A 73 -1.56 -9.91 4.37
CA PRO A 73 -1.74 -9.21 5.64
C PRO A 73 -1.88 -7.71 5.39
N VAL A 74 -2.77 -7.08 6.17
CA VAL A 74 -2.92 -5.62 6.19
C VAL A 74 -2.17 -5.06 7.39
N LEU A 75 -1.18 -4.22 7.12
CA LEU A 75 -0.44 -3.50 8.15
C LEU A 75 -1.04 -2.10 8.34
N TYR A 76 -1.24 -1.70 9.58
CA TYR A 76 -1.79 -0.40 9.94
C TYR A 76 -0.69 0.48 10.52
N PHE A 77 -0.53 1.67 9.95
CA PHE A 77 0.43 2.67 10.39
C PHE A 77 -0.30 3.97 10.70
N SER A 78 0.12 4.66 11.75
CA SER A 78 -0.37 6.01 12.01
C SER A 78 0.04 6.96 10.89
N ARG A 79 -0.72 8.05 10.72
CA ARG A 79 -0.34 9.11 9.78
C ARG A 79 1.03 9.73 10.08
N ALA A 80 1.46 9.72 11.35
CA ALA A 80 2.77 10.23 11.76
C ALA A 80 3.91 9.31 11.26
N GLU A 81 3.74 7.99 11.38
CA GLU A 81 4.70 7.01 10.87
C GLU A 81 4.79 7.07 9.33
N ILE A 82 3.65 7.08 8.64
CA ILE A 82 3.61 7.21 7.18
C ILE A 82 4.26 8.49 6.70
N ARG A 83 4.07 9.60 7.40
CA ARG A 83 4.71 10.86 7.06
C ARG A 83 6.24 10.73 7.08
N LYS A 84 6.80 10.22 8.19
CA LYS A 84 8.24 10.05 8.34
C LYS A 84 8.80 9.09 7.29
N PHE A 85 8.10 7.97 7.05
CA PHE A 85 8.47 7.02 6.02
C PHE A 85 8.51 7.67 4.63
N PHE A 86 7.47 8.41 4.24
CA PHE A 86 7.42 9.07 2.94
C PHE A 86 8.40 10.24 2.81
N GLU A 87 8.71 10.95 3.89
CA GLU A 87 9.78 11.95 3.90
C GLU A 87 11.13 11.27 3.63
N GLY A 88 11.48 10.20 4.35
CA GLY A 88 12.72 9.44 4.10
C GLY A 88 12.81 8.84 2.69
N VAL A 89 11.71 8.28 2.16
CA VAL A 89 11.64 7.81 0.76
C VAL A 89 11.92 8.94 -0.23
N ARG A 90 11.41 10.16 0.01
CA ARG A 90 11.66 11.31 -0.87
C ARG A 90 13.10 11.81 -0.78
N ASP A 91 13.72 11.64 0.38
CA ASP A 91 15.11 12.01 0.64
C ASP A 91 16.10 10.94 0.13
N GLY A 92 15.60 9.83 -0.43
CA GLY A 92 16.42 8.76 -1.02
C GLY A 92 17.02 7.80 0.01
N GLU A 93 16.54 7.81 1.26
CA GLU A 93 17.09 6.98 2.36
C GLU A 93 16.97 5.47 2.11
N PHE A 94 16.12 5.06 1.17
CA PHE A 94 15.80 3.66 0.86
C PHE A 94 16.07 3.30 -0.61
N ASP A 95 16.80 4.12 -1.35
CA ASP A 95 17.07 3.89 -2.78
C ASP A 95 17.89 2.60 -3.01
N ASP A 96 18.68 2.17 -2.02
CA ASP A 96 19.42 0.91 -2.05
C ASP A 96 18.54 -0.34 -2.02
N LEU A 97 17.26 -0.20 -1.62
CA LEU A 97 16.27 -1.28 -1.62
C LEU A 97 15.47 -1.36 -2.93
N MET A 98 15.68 -0.44 -3.87
CA MET A 98 14.99 -0.46 -5.16
C MET A 98 15.55 -1.55 -6.09
N ALA A 99 14.67 -2.14 -6.90
CA ALA A 99 15.08 -3.05 -7.97
C ALA A 99 16.01 -2.32 -8.94
N THR A 100 17.11 -2.98 -9.29
CA THR A 100 18.03 -2.55 -10.34
C THR A 100 17.38 -2.66 -11.72
N ASP A 101 17.94 -1.94 -12.71
CA ASP A 101 17.47 -2.03 -14.10
C ASP A 101 17.48 -3.47 -14.63
N ALA A 102 18.50 -4.26 -14.27
CA ALA A 102 18.61 -5.67 -14.66
C ALA A 102 17.49 -6.54 -14.04
N GLU A 103 17.13 -6.30 -12.78
CA GLU A 103 16.02 -6.99 -12.12
C GLU A 103 14.67 -6.59 -12.74
N MET A 104 14.51 -5.33 -13.13
CA MET A 104 13.32 -4.85 -13.83
C MET A 104 13.19 -5.46 -15.22
N GLU A 105 14.28 -5.56 -15.99
CA GLU A 105 14.32 -6.24 -17.29
C GLU A 105 13.97 -7.73 -17.16
N GLN A 106 14.54 -8.40 -16.15
CA GLN A 106 14.24 -9.81 -15.88
C GLN A 106 12.77 -10.01 -15.49
N ALA A 107 12.21 -9.13 -14.65
CA ALA A 107 10.82 -9.19 -14.25
C ALA A 107 9.88 -9.00 -15.45
N ALA A 108 10.19 -8.07 -16.36
CA ALA A 108 9.41 -7.83 -17.58
C ALA A 108 9.45 -9.02 -18.56
N ALA A 109 10.57 -9.75 -18.63
CA ALA A 109 10.71 -10.93 -19.48
C ALA A 109 10.00 -12.19 -18.93
N ALA A 110 9.61 -12.18 -17.65
CA ALA A 110 8.92 -13.29 -16.99
C ALA A 110 7.38 -13.22 -17.10
N VAL A 111 6.85 -12.21 -17.81
CA VAL A 111 5.41 -11.97 -18.05
C VAL A 111 4.99 -12.49 -19.42
#